data_AF-A0A1I0A2S4-F1
#
_entry.id   AF-A0A1I0A2S4-F1
#
_cell.length_a   1.000
_cell.length_b   1.000
_cell.length_c   1.000
_cell.angle_alpha   90.00
_cell.angle_beta   90.00
_cell.angle_gamma   90.00
#
_symmetry.space_group_name_H-M   'P 1'
#
loop_
_entity.id
_entity.type
_entity.pdbx_description
1 polymer ?
#
loop_
_entity_poly.entity_id
_entity_poly.type
_entity_poly.pdbx_seq_one_letter_code
_entity_poly.pdbx_strand_id
1 'polypeptide(L)'
;MKKMFTVMLLLIILLSGMQGVAADATQPPIDEVKQIITEKAIAYDIPPEILKAIAYEESGYRQFQNGEPYISEDGGIGIMQVTPEKIDIVVDEERLKYDIEYNIEIGASVLDSKWDLTYLPSVNNQDREVLEEWYFPITAYNGLSKRNDPNLHPGDTYQEDVYSRIEGSSLIYWSGSHFEFPEFDIRYDTGDDTMKFPPGVSYTTMTITPSQQMYQPGDLIYIDGRDGAINFRSSLAPNADITKLIPYTPLEVVDGPFESSNINNDFSYYKLEGISADGYASSAYLNQANQDFTFSDPITDERAAALYFLAMNEYVTGFQDGSFGSEEPLRREHVAVILDRILDMEMPSDYEMQADDVSENNPYYDALAKAEYNGYLGVGGKLRPQEYLTRSQMASVLVRAFDAYYQEPTEDHVFEDQSSIWNYEPINTLYFNEITIADPYRPNEDVTRSQFALFIYRTLVE
;
A
#
# COMPACT_ATOMS: atom_id res chain seq x y z
N MET A 1 37.41 16.71 -72.24
CA MET A 1 37.20 17.47 -71.00
C MET A 1 37.03 16.49 -69.84
N LYS A 2 38.05 16.36 -69.00
CA LYS A 2 37.99 16.18 -67.53
C LYS A 2 39.45 16.05 -67.07
N LYS A 3 39.98 17.15 -66.53
CA LYS A 3 41.34 17.24 -66.00
C LYS A 3 41.36 16.63 -64.59
N MET A 4 42.41 15.87 -64.31
CA MET A 4 42.92 15.57 -62.97
C MET A 4 43.07 16.86 -62.15
N PHE A 5 42.77 16.78 -60.85
CA PHE A 5 43.53 17.53 -59.84
C PHE A 5 43.66 16.71 -58.56
N THR A 6 44.92 16.41 -58.26
CA THR A 6 45.47 15.95 -56.99
C THR A 6 45.41 17.08 -55.96
N VAL A 7 45.03 16.79 -54.72
CA VAL A 7 45.28 17.62 -53.52
C VAL A 7 45.67 16.65 -52.41
N MET A 8 46.96 16.36 -52.22
CA MET A 8 47.95 17.03 -51.37
C MET A 8 47.57 17.09 -49.89
N LEU A 9 48.25 16.22 -49.14
CA LEU A 9 48.38 16.11 -47.70
C LEU A 9 48.74 17.47 -47.06
N LEU A 10 48.04 17.87 -45.99
CA LEU A 10 48.57 18.79 -45.00
C LEU A 10 48.40 18.17 -43.61
N LEU A 11 49.47 17.55 -43.13
CA LEU A 11 49.62 17.05 -41.77
C LEU A 11 49.99 18.26 -40.90
N ILE A 12 49.02 18.85 -40.19
CA ILE A 12 49.30 19.82 -39.13
C ILE A 12 49.26 19.04 -37.81
N ILE A 13 50.44 18.76 -37.29
CA ILE A 13 50.64 18.33 -35.91
C ILE A 13 50.45 19.58 -35.04
N LEU A 14 49.27 19.73 -34.45
CA LEU A 14 49.05 20.62 -33.31
C LEU A 14 49.09 19.74 -32.05
N LEU A 15 50.29 19.62 -31.48
CA LEU A 15 50.46 19.29 -30.06
C LEU A 15 49.95 20.48 -29.24
N SER A 16 48.64 20.57 -29.07
CA SER A 16 48.06 21.32 -27.96
C SER A 16 47.84 20.31 -26.84
N GLY A 17 48.73 20.35 -25.85
CA GLY A 17 48.47 19.71 -24.57
C GLY A 17 47.20 20.29 -23.99
N MET A 18 46.07 19.60 -24.18
CA MET A 18 44.95 19.72 -23.27
C MET A 18 45.39 19.02 -21.99
N GLN A 19 45.99 19.77 -21.08
CA GLN A 19 45.70 19.51 -19.69
C GLN A 19 44.18 19.73 -19.56
N GLY A 20 43.43 18.64 -19.65
CA GLY A 20 42.02 18.64 -19.29
C GLY A 20 41.96 19.10 -17.85
N VAL A 21 41.49 20.32 -17.64
CA VAL A 21 40.91 20.69 -16.35
C VAL A 21 39.72 19.75 -16.23
N ALA A 22 39.80 18.76 -15.32
CA ALA A 22 38.67 17.90 -15.02
C ALA A 22 37.48 18.83 -14.73
N ALA A 23 36.41 18.67 -15.51
CA ALA A 23 35.17 19.38 -15.20
C ALA A 23 34.71 18.87 -13.84
N ASP A 24 34.48 19.79 -12.90
CA ASP A 24 34.03 19.48 -11.54
C ASP A 24 32.75 18.63 -11.63
N ALA A 25 32.80 17.37 -11.17
CA ALA A 25 31.68 16.47 -11.30
C ALA A 25 30.56 16.91 -10.35
N THR A 26 29.39 17.21 -10.91
CA THR A 26 28.29 17.85 -10.17
C THR A 26 27.26 16.82 -9.76
N GLN A 27 26.90 16.80 -8.47
CA GLN A 27 25.82 15.98 -7.93
C GLN A 27 24.47 16.32 -8.59
N PRO A 28 23.76 15.35 -9.19
CA PRO A 28 22.43 15.58 -9.73
C PRO A 28 21.40 15.93 -8.64
N PRO A 29 20.30 16.62 -8.99
CA PRO A 29 19.16 16.86 -8.10
C PRO A 29 18.62 15.56 -7.48
N ILE A 30 18.14 15.63 -6.23
CA ILE A 30 17.72 14.46 -5.45
C ILE A 30 16.53 13.70 -6.08
N ASP A 31 15.61 14.41 -6.71
CA ASP A 31 14.51 13.83 -7.48
C ASP A 31 15.01 13.07 -8.71
N GLU A 32 15.95 13.62 -9.47
CA GLU A 32 16.56 12.92 -10.61
C GLU A 32 17.31 11.66 -10.16
N VAL A 33 18.05 11.74 -9.05
CA VAL A 33 18.74 10.58 -8.46
C VAL A 33 17.75 9.49 -8.06
N LYS A 34 16.70 9.85 -7.31
CA LYS A 34 15.67 8.88 -6.91
C LYS A 34 14.93 8.29 -8.10
N GLN A 35 14.72 9.07 -9.17
CA GLN A 35 14.08 8.59 -10.39
C GLN A 35 14.91 7.46 -11.01
N ILE A 36 16.23 7.66 -11.12
CA ILE A 36 17.15 6.63 -11.63
C ILE A 36 17.14 5.39 -10.72
N ILE A 37 17.17 5.57 -9.39
CA ILE A 37 17.11 4.45 -8.44
C ILE A 37 15.83 3.65 -8.63
N THR A 38 14.68 4.31 -8.68
CA THR A 38 13.38 3.66 -8.85
C THR A 38 13.30 2.91 -10.18
N GLU A 39 13.75 3.52 -11.29
CA GLU A 39 13.79 2.86 -12.61
C GLU A 39 14.68 1.61 -12.61
N LYS A 40 15.86 1.68 -11.99
CA LYS A 40 16.77 0.54 -11.88
C LYS A 40 16.24 -0.53 -10.92
N ALA A 41 15.63 -0.14 -9.81
CA ALA A 41 15.03 -1.09 -8.87
C ALA A 41 13.94 -1.93 -9.56
N ILE A 42 13.00 -1.28 -10.25
CA ILE A 42 11.94 -1.94 -11.02
C ILE A 42 12.53 -2.84 -12.11
N ALA A 43 13.56 -2.39 -12.84
CA ALA A 43 14.19 -3.20 -13.89
C ALA A 43 14.87 -4.48 -13.38
N TYR A 44 15.16 -4.55 -12.08
CA TYR A 44 15.75 -5.71 -11.41
C TYR A 44 14.75 -6.43 -10.49
N ASP A 45 13.45 -6.14 -10.56
CA ASP A 45 12.43 -6.71 -9.66
C ASP A 45 12.83 -6.54 -8.17
N ILE A 46 13.35 -5.36 -7.82
CA ILE A 46 13.68 -4.93 -6.45
C ILE A 46 12.67 -3.84 -6.05
N PRO A 47 12.03 -3.93 -4.87
CA PRO A 47 11.23 -2.84 -4.35
C PRO A 47 12.00 -1.51 -4.30
N PRO A 48 11.52 -0.43 -4.95
CA PRO A 48 12.19 0.86 -4.92
C PRO A 48 12.45 1.42 -3.51
N GLU A 49 11.59 1.10 -2.54
CA GLU A 49 11.79 1.40 -1.12
C GLU A 49 13.16 0.93 -0.63
N ILE A 50 13.54 -0.30 -0.97
CA ILE A 50 14.76 -0.94 -0.51
C ILE A 50 15.98 -0.32 -1.16
N LEU A 51 15.97 -0.18 -2.49
CA LEU A 51 17.14 0.34 -3.19
C LEU A 51 17.39 1.82 -2.86
N LYS A 52 16.32 2.61 -2.63
CA LYS A 52 16.42 3.99 -2.14
C LYS A 52 16.98 4.05 -0.72
N ALA A 53 16.48 3.21 0.19
CA ALA A 53 16.99 3.16 1.55
C ALA A 53 18.47 2.75 1.60
N ILE A 54 18.89 1.75 0.82
CA ILE A 54 20.31 1.38 0.67
C ILE A 54 21.12 2.57 0.14
N ALA A 55 20.71 3.20 -0.96
CA ALA A 55 21.44 4.35 -1.51
C ALA A 55 21.57 5.53 -0.52
N TYR A 56 20.57 5.71 0.34
CA TYR A 56 20.62 6.69 1.42
C TYR A 56 21.58 6.28 2.54
N GLU A 57 21.53 5.04 3.02
CA GLU A 57 22.44 4.55 4.07
C GLU A 57 23.90 4.51 3.61
N GLU A 58 24.14 4.15 2.35
CA GLU A 58 25.48 4.08 1.77
C GLU A 58 26.13 5.46 1.60
N SER A 59 25.36 6.47 1.17
CA SER A 59 25.97 7.74 0.77
C SER A 59 25.13 8.99 1.03
N GLY A 60 23.88 8.85 1.45
CA GLY A 60 22.90 9.94 1.48
C GLY A 60 22.58 10.43 0.07
N TYR A 61 22.47 9.50 -0.89
CA TYR A 61 22.25 9.77 -2.32
C TYR A 61 23.40 10.47 -3.07
N ARG A 62 24.63 10.42 -2.56
CA ARG A 62 25.77 11.17 -3.12
C ARG A 62 26.63 10.31 -4.04
N GLN A 63 26.66 10.66 -5.32
CA GLN A 63 27.67 10.17 -6.27
C GLN A 63 28.96 10.98 -6.16
N PHE A 64 28.86 12.29 -5.91
CA PHE A 64 30.00 13.20 -5.86
C PHE A 64 30.06 13.96 -4.53
N GLN A 65 31.28 14.21 -4.04
CA GLN A 65 31.56 15.02 -2.86
C GLN A 65 32.70 16.01 -3.16
N ASN A 66 32.43 17.31 -3.00
CA ASN A 66 33.39 18.39 -3.28
C ASN A 66 33.95 18.36 -4.73
N GLY A 67 33.12 17.98 -5.71
CA GLY A 67 33.50 17.99 -7.13
C GLY A 67 34.17 16.72 -7.63
N GLU A 68 34.44 15.77 -6.73
CA GLU A 68 35.08 14.49 -7.02
C GLU A 68 34.14 13.32 -6.74
N PRO A 69 34.35 12.13 -7.36
CA PRO A 69 33.62 10.91 -7.00
C PRO A 69 33.70 10.66 -5.50
N TYR A 70 32.57 10.34 -4.88
CA TYR A 70 32.55 9.99 -3.47
C TYR A 70 33.16 8.60 -3.28
N ILE A 71 34.31 8.52 -2.61
CA ILE A 71 35.00 7.26 -2.33
C ILE A 71 35.24 7.18 -0.82
N SER A 72 34.72 6.13 -0.17
CA SER A 72 34.91 5.90 1.26
C SER A 72 36.30 5.36 1.60
N GLU A 73 36.63 5.34 2.90
CA GLU A 73 37.93 4.86 3.39
C GLU A 73 38.21 3.40 3.04
N ASP A 74 37.18 2.58 2.88
CA ASP A 74 37.28 1.15 2.57
C ASP A 74 37.17 0.84 1.07
N GLY A 75 37.14 1.88 0.23
CA GLY A 75 37.17 1.77 -1.23
C GLY A 75 35.80 1.62 -1.90
N GLY A 76 34.69 1.84 -1.18
CA GLY A 76 33.36 1.96 -1.77
C GLY A 76 33.26 3.20 -2.67
N ILE A 77 32.72 3.04 -3.87
CA ILE A 77 32.67 4.09 -4.90
C ILE A 77 31.22 4.51 -5.16
N GLY A 78 30.98 5.82 -5.10
CA GLY A 78 29.77 6.49 -5.55
C GLY A 78 28.53 6.25 -4.67
N ILE A 79 27.36 6.47 -5.26
CA ILE A 79 26.09 6.48 -4.53
C ILE A 79 25.74 5.15 -3.85
N MET A 80 26.12 4.03 -4.48
CA MET A 80 25.87 2.68 -3.96
C MET A 80 27.06 2.10 -3.17
N GLN A 81 28.15 2.86 -3.00
CA GLN A 81 29.39 2.46 -2.30
C GLN A 81 29.96 1.12 -2.75
N VAL A 82 29.89 0.83 -4.05
CA VAL A 82 30.36 -0.44 -4.61
C VAL A 82 31.88 -0.54 -4.49
N THR A 83 32.40 -1.65 -3.94
CA THR A 83 33.83 -1.98 -3.93
C THR A 83 34.12 -3.09 -4.95
N PRO A 84 34.64 -2.79 -6.16
CA PRO A 84 34.86 -3.78 -7.23
C PRO A 84 35.66 -5.01 -6.82
N GLU A 85 36.67 -4.85 -5.96
CA GLU A 85 37.52 -5.96 -5.50
C GLU A 85 36.79 -6.96 -4.59
N LYS A 86 35.63 -6.60 -4.04
CA LYS A 86 34.85 -7.42 -3.08
C LYS A 86 33.62 -8.07 -3.70
N ILE A 87 33.39 -7.89 -5.01
CA ILE A 87 32.20 -8.42 -5.70
C ILE A 87 32.60 -9.28 -6.89
N ASP A 88 31.78 -10.28 -7.21
CA ASP A 88 31.98 -11.18 -8.37
C ASP A 88 31.25 -10.65 -9.62
N ILE A 89 31.40 -9.35 -9.87
CA ILE A 89 30.80 -8.66 -11.03
C ILE A 89 31.92 -7.87 -11.72
N VAL A 90 32.00 -7.98 -13.04
CA VAL A 90 32.97 -7.20 -13.83
C VAL A 90 32.52 -5.75 -13.89
N VAL A 91 33.33 -4.84 -13.35
CA VAL A 91 33.01 -3.41 -13.26
C VAL A 91 33.99 -2.56 -14.06
N ASP A 92 33.45 -1.59 -14.79
CA ASP A 92 34.21 -0.46 -15.34
C ASP A 92 34.32 0.62 -14.27
N GLU A 93 35.47 0.70 -13.59
CA GLU A 93 35.69 1.63 -12.48
C GLU A 93 35.54 3.11 -12.87
N GLU A 94 35.87 3.49 -14.11
CA GLU A 94 35.75 4.88 -14.53
C GLU A 94 34.29 5.24 -14.72
N ARG A 95 33.49 4.34 -15.29
CA ARG A 95 32.03 4.52 -15.29
C ARG A 95 31.48 4.51 -13.88
N LEU A 96 31.92 3.60 -13.01
CA LEU A 96 31.43 3.52 -11.63
C LEU A 96 31.61 4.85 -10.87
N LYS A 97 32.70 5.58 -11.15
CA LYS A 97 33.00 6.89 -10.55
C LYS A 97 32.17 8.03 -11.12
N TYR A 98 31.91 8.06 -12.42
CA TYR A 98 31.41 9.26 -13.11
C TYR A 98 30.04 9.10 -13.79
N ASP A 99 29.53 7.88 -13.91
CA ASP A 99 28.23 7.53 -14.48
C ASP A 99 27.32 7.03 -13.34
N ILE A 100 26.46 7.92 -12.84
CA ILE A 100 25.59 7.62 -11.69
C ILE A 100 24.59 6.49 -12.00
N GLU A 101 24.06 6.43 -13.23
CA GLU A 101 23.15 5.36 -13.65
C GLU A 101 23.86 4.02 -13.62
N TYR A 102 25.11 3.98 -14.08
CA TYR A 102 25.93 2.77 -14.01
C TYR A 102 26.27 2.39 -12.56
N ASN A 103 26.55 3.35 -11.69
CA ASN A 103 26.80 3.07 -10.27
C ASN A 103 25.56 2.43 -9.60
N ILE A 104 24.39 3.01 -9.82
CA ILE A 104 23.11 2.49 -9.32
C ILE A 104 22.81 1.10 -9.90
N GLU A 105 23.02 0.90 -11.20
CA GLU A 105 22.83 -0.39 -11.87
C GLU A 105 23.74 -1.48 -11.29
N ILE A 106 25.01 -1.18 -11.02
CA ILE A 106 25.91 -2.14 -10.36
C ILE A 106 25.46 -2.41 -8.92
N GLY A 107 25.03 -1.39 -8.16
CA GLY A 107 24.47 -1.61 -6.82
C GLY A 107 23.23 -2.51 -6.83
N ALA A 108 22.28 -2.26 -7.73
CA ALA A 108 21.10 -3.12 -7.92
C ALA A 108 21.50 -4.56 -8.27
N SER A 109 22.45 -4.74 -9.19
CA SER A 109 22.99 -6.04 -9.58
C SER A 109 23.69 -6.77 -8.43
N VAL A 110 24.41 -6.04 -7.57
CA VAL A 110 25.02 -6.61 -6.35
C VAL A 110 23.93 -7.12 -5.41
N LEU A 111 22.86 -6.34 -5.16
CA LEU A 111 21.76 -6.76 -4.29
C LEU A 111 20.99 -7.95 -4.87
N ASP A 112 20.65 -7.91 -6.16
CA ASP A 112 20.00 -9.01 -6.88
C ASP A 112 20.82 -10.31 -6.78
N SER A 113 22.15 -10.23 -6.94
CA SER A 113 23.03 -11.40 -6.77
C SER A 113 22.98 -12.02 -5.36
N LYS A 114 22.51 -11.27 -4.34
CA LYS A 114 22.37 -11.79 -2.97
C LYS A 114 21.09 -12.59 -2.78
N TRP A 115 20.04 -12.30 -3.54
CA TRP A 115 18.75 -12.98 -3.44
C TRP A 115 18.88 -14.51 -3.58
N ASP A 116 19.69 -14.96 -4.54
CA ASP A 116 19.85 -16.38 -4.87
C ASP A 116 20.93 -17.13 -4.05
N LEU A 117 21.51 -16.49 -3.04
CA LEU A 117 22.58 -17.11 -2.24
C LEU A 117 22.03 -18.21 -1.33
N THR A 118 22.21 -19.46 -1.75
CA THR A 118 21.72 -20.66 -1.03
C THR A 118 22.20 -20.86 0.41
N TYR A 119 23.20 -20.11 0.87
CA TYR A 119 23.67 -20.14 2.26
C TYR A 119 23.01 -19.08 3.14
N LEU A 120 22.27 -18.14 2.56
CA LEU A 120 21.42 -17.23 3.30
C LEU A 120 20.10 -17.94 3.65
N PRO A 121 19.51 -17.65 4.83
CA PRO A 121 18.15 -18.05 5.10
C PRO A 121 17.18 -17.26 4.23
N SER A 122 15.94 -17.73 4.17
CA SER A 122 14.83 -16.96 3.62
C SER A 122 13.89 -16.47 4.71
N VAL A 123 13.04 -15.53 4.33
CA VAL A 123 11.89 -15.09 5.11
C VAL A 123 10.64 -15.44 4.31
N ASN A 124 9.60 -15.92 4.98
CA ASN A 124 8.32 -16.31 4.40
C ASN A 124 8.45 -17.20 3.15
N ASN A 125 8.07 -16.70 1.97
CA ASN A 125 7.90 -17.47 0.74
C ASN A 125 8.89 -17.10 -0.39
N GLN A 126 9.85 -16.20 -0.12
CA GLN A 126 10.71 -15.54 -1.10
C GLN A 126 9.95 -14.83 -2.24
N ASP A 127 8.95 -14.03 -1.87
CA ASP A 127 8.29 -13.09 -2.77
C ASP A 127 9.10 -11.79 -2.87
N ARG A 128 9.57 -11.46 -4.08
CA ARG A 128 10.37 -10.26 -4.34
C ARG A 128 9.60 -8.97 -4.14
N GLU A 129 8.27 -9.02 -4.20
CA GLU A 129 7.43 -7.84 -4.00
C GLU A 129 7.25 -7.51 -2.51
N VAL A 130 7.61 -8.41 -1.59
CA VAL A 130 7.44 -8.24 -0.14
C VAL A 130 8.70 -7.70 0.51
N LEU A 131 8.60 -6.56 1.20
CA LEU A 131 9.75 -5.84 1.75
C LEU A 131 10.52 -6.67 2.77
N GLU A 132 9.85 -7.36 3.70
CA GLU A 132 10.45 -8.18 4.75
C GLU A 132 11.34 -9.31 4.18
N GLU A 133 11.04 -9.77 2.97
CA GLU A 133 11.67 -10.95 2.37
C GLU A 133 13.08 -10.66 1.83
N TRP A 134 13.44 -9.38 1.77
CA TRP A 134 14.78 -8.90 1.43
C TRP A 134 15.73 -8.79 2.62
N TYR A 135 15.33 -9.15 3.84
CA TYR A 135 16.14 -8.99 5.05
C TYR A 135 17.58 -9.50 4.90
N PHE A 136 17.76 -10.77 4.52
CA PHE A 136 19.10 -11.36 4.39
C PHE A 136 19.87 -10.87 3.16
N PRO A 137 19.25 -10.66 1.98
CA PRO A 137 19.89 -9.95 0.87
C PRO A 137 20.45 -8.57 1.26
N ILE A 138 19.68 -7.76 2.01
CA ILE A 138 20.11 -6.45 2.52
C ILE A 138 21.30 -6.62 3.48
N THR A 139 21.22 -7.54 4.45
CA THR A 139 22.36 -7.84 5.33
C THR A 139 23.62 -8.24 4.55
N ALA A 140 23.45 -9.08 3.52
CA ALA A 140 24.56 -9.56 2.69
C ALA A 140 25.09 -8.51 1.71
N TYR A 141 24.32 -7.46 1.41
CA TYR A 141 24.77 -6.32 0.61
C TYR A 141 25.89 -5.55 1.33
N ASN A 142 25.67 -5.18 2.60
CA ASN A 142 26.70 -4.56 3.44
C ASN A 142 27.78 -5.58 3.86
N GLY A 143 27.38 -6.85 4.04
CA GLY A 143 28.25 -7.97 4.31
C GLY A 143 27.88 -8.73 5.58
N LEU A 144 28.20 -10.02 5.61
CA LEU A 144 27.88 -10.92 6.72
C LEU A 144 28.83 -10.75 7.93
N SER A 145 29.18 -9.52 8.28
CA SER A 145 29.99 -9.22 9.46
C SER A 145 29.18 -9.40 10.75
N LYS A 146 29.81 -9.87 11.82
CA LYS A 146 29.25 -9.95 13.18
C LYS A 146 28.66 -8.62 13.70
N ARG A 147 29.12 -7.48 13.17
CA ARG A 147 28.53 -6.16 13.46
C ARG A 147 27.05 -6.08 13.04
N ASN A 148 26.65 -6.83 12.02
CA ASN A 148 25.29 -6.88 11.49
C ASN A 148 24.45 -8.00 12.13
N ASP A 149 24.91 -8.60 13.24
CA ASP A 149 24.13 -9.58 14.00
C ASP A 149 23.12 -8.88 14.92
N PRO A 150 21.80 -8.95 14.62
CA PRO A 150 20.78 -8.26 15.40
C PRO A 150 20.61 -8.86 16.81
N ASN A 151 21.04 -10.10 17.06
CA ASN A 151 20.99 -10.69 18.39
C ASN A 151 22.06 -10.07 19.32
N LEU A 152 23.14 -9.52 18.73
CA LEU A 152 24.22 -8.88 19.46
C LEU A 152 24.11 -7.34 19.46
N HIS A 153 23.51 -6.77 18.41
CA HIS A 153 23.40 -5.33 18.18
C HIS A 153 21.96 -4.91 17.82
N PRO A 154 20.95 -5.23 18.65
CA PRO A 154 19.56 -4.95 18.32
C PRO A 154 19.31 -3.45 18.13
N GLY A 155 18.71 -3.08 17.00
CA GLY A 155 18.42 -1.71 16.58
C GLY A 155 19.64 -0.89 16.14
N ASP A 156 20.77 -1.54 15.84
CA ASP A 156 22.05 -0.89 15.49
C ASP A 156 22.82 -1.71 14.44
N THR A 157 22.09 -2.49 13.62
CA THR A 157 22.61 -3.22 12.46
C THR A 157 22.22 -2.52 11.15
N TYR A 158 23.03 -2.71 10.10
CA TYR A 158 22.80 -2.09 8.79
C TYR A 158 21.40 -2.34 8.23
N GLN A 159 20.92 -3.58 8.28
CA GLN A 159 19.59 -3.90 7.77
C GLN A 159 18.48 -3.25 8.58
N GLU A 160 18.63 -3.09 9.90
CA GLU A 160 17.66 -2.36 10.73
C GLU A 160 17.64 -0.86 10.39
N ASP A 161 18.80 -0.25 10.07
CA ASP A 161 18.87 1.13 9.60
C ASP A 161 18.16 1.31 8.24
N VAL A 162 18.34 0.35 7.31
CA VAL A 162 17.60 0.34 6.03
C VAL A 162 16.09 0.25 6.25
N TYR A 163 15.60 -0.65 7.11
CA TYR A 163 14.16 -0.74 7.41
C TYR A 163 13.63 0.50 8.14
N SER A 164 14.39 1.06 9.07
CA SER A 164 14.07 2.33 9.76
C SER A 164 13.92 3.48 8.75
N ARG A 165 14.78 3.52 7.74
CA ARG A 165 14.68 4.48 6.63
C ARG A 165 13.41 4.25 5.81
N ILE A 166 13.07 3.01 5.46
CA ILE A 166 11.83 2.68 4.74
C ILE A 166 10.60 3.14 5.55
N GLU A 167 10.53 2.83 6.85
CA GLU A 167 9.44 3.25 7.73
C GLU A 167 9.27 4.77 7.73
N GLY A 168 10.36 5.50 7.99
CA GLY A 168 10.32 6.96 8.17
C GLY A 168 10.18 7.76 6.88
N SER A 169 10.75 7.28 5.76
CA SER A 169 10.84 8.05 4.51
C SER A 169 9.91 7.56 3.42
N SER A 170 9.55 6.27 3.36
CA SER A 170 8.48 5.77 2.49
C SER A 170 7.10 5.82 3.15
N LEU A 171 7.04 6.12 4.46
CA LEU A 171 5.82 6.28 5.25
C LEU A 171 4.93 5.02 5.25
N ILE A 172 5.54 3.84 5.38
CA ILE A 172 4.80 2.55 5.46
C ILE A 172 3.98 2.45 6.76
N TYR A 173 4.44 3.02 7.88
CA TYR A 173 3.65 3.15 9.11
C TYR A 173 4.27 4.20 10.05
N TRP A 174 3.44 4.94 10.80
CA TRP A 174 3.90 6.06 11.65
C TRP A 174 3.79 5.81 13.16
N SER A 175 3.15 4.72 13.59
CA SER A 175 3.00 4.39 15.01
C SER A 175 3.64 3.04 15.36
N GLY A 176 4.87 3.08 15.86
CA GLY A 176 5.63 1.91 16.30
C GLY A 176 6.61 1.38 15.26
N SER A 177 7.32 0.30 15.61
CA SER A 177 8.12 -0.47 14.66
C SER A 177 7.16 -1.32 13.83
N HIS A 178 7.23 -1.19 12.51
CA HIS A 178 6.40 -1.93 11.55
C HIS A 178 7.10 -3.23 11.13
N PHE A 179 8.41 -3.14 10.89
CA PHE A 179 9.23 -4.29 10.53
C PHE A 179 9.77 -4.99 11.78
N GLU A 180 9.06 -6.01 12.23
CA GLU A 180 9.47 -6.88 13.33
C GLU A 180 9.99 -8.22 12.82
N PHE A 181 11.26 -8.52 13.12
CA PHE A 181 11.92 -9.76 12.74
C PHE A 181 12.15 -10.69 13.95
N PRO A 182 12.08 -12.03 13.77
CA PRO A 182 12.35 -12.97 14.84
C PRO A 182 13.85 -13.03 15.20
N GLU A 183 14.18 -13.67 16.33
CA GLU A 183 15.56 -14.04 16.64
C GLU A 183 16.08 -15.05 15.60
N PHE A 184 17.31 -14.85 15.11
CA PHE A 184 17.92 -15.69 14.07
C PHE A 184 18.99 -16.63 14.64
N ASP A 185 19.06 -17.89 14.19
CA ASP A 185 20.17 -18.82 14.47
C ASP A 185 21.41 -18.41 13.67
N ILE A 186 22.28 -17.62 14.29
CA ILE A 186 23.54 -17.13 13.73
C ILE A 186 24.72 -17.80 14.42
N ARG A 187 25.65 -18.34 13.62
CA ARG A 187 26.79 -19.12 14.09
C ARG A 187 28.10 -18.52 13.62
N TYR A 188 29.15 -18.77 14.40
CA TYR A 188 30.50 -18.29 14.15
C TYR A 188 31.52 -19.42 14.29
N ASP A 189 32.52 -19.43 13.41
CA ASP A 189 33.70 -20.27 13.60
C ASP A 189 34.71 -19.56 14.53
N THR A 190 35.58 -20.35 15.16
CA THR A 190 36.56 -19.78 16.10
C THR A 190 37.53 -18.83 15.40
N GLY A 191 37.46 -17.54 15.74
CA GLY A 191 38.31 -16.49 15.17
C GLY A 191 37.83 -15.94 13.84
N ASP A 192 36.60 -16.25 13.43
CA ASP A 192 35.93 -15.75 12.22
C ASP A 192 34.66 -14.99 12.64
N ASP A 193 34.63 -13.69 12.35
CA ASP A 193 33.48 -12.83 12.62
C ASP A 193 32.47 -12.82 11.45
N THR A 194 32.59 -13.74 10.49
CA THR A 194 31.59 -13.92 9.43
C THR A 194 30.39 -14.70 9.97
N MET A 195 29.20 -14.12 9.88
CA MET A 195 27.93 -14.77 10.19
C MET A 195 27.71 -15.99 9.29
N LYS A 196 27.31 -17.10 9.89
CA LYS A 196 26.96 -18.34 9.19
C LYS A 196 25.59 -18.79 9.65
N PHE A 197 24.80 -19.28 8.70
CA PHE A 197 23.45 -19.73 8.95
C PHE A 197 23.34 -21.24 8.74
N PRO A 198 22.44 -21.93 9.46
CA PRO A 198 22.14 -23.31 9.15
C PRO A 198 21.53 -23.41 7.74
N PRO A 199 21.87 -24.45 6.96
CA PRO A 199 21.39 -24.57 5.59
C PRO A 199 19.88 -24.83 5.54
N GLY A 200 19.19 -24.16 4.61
CA GLY A 200 17.77 -24.40 4.31
C GLY A 200 16.79 -23.90 5.39
N VAL A 201 17.18 -22.92 6.21
CA VAL A 201 16.29 -22.29 7.18
C VAL A 201 15.43 -21.24 6.49
N SER A 202 14.14 -21.24 6.81
CA SER A 202 13.22 -20.13 6.52
C SER A 202 12.61 -19.62 7.82
N TYR A 203 12.56 -18.30 7.97
CA TYR A 203 11.92 -17.61 9.09
C TYR A 203 10.56 -17.06 8.65
N THR A 204 9.67 -16.79 9.60
CA THR A 204 8.34 -16.22 9.31
C THR A 204 8.16 -14.91 10.05
N THR A 205 7.65 -13.89 9.36
CA THR A 205 7.22 -12.63 9.96
C THR A 205 5.70 -12.62 10.12
N MET A 206 5.19 -11.81 11.05
CA MET A 206 3.74 -11.60 11.20
C MET A 206 3.19 -10.60 10.17
N THR A 207 4.04 -9.67 9.76
CA THR A 207 3.72 -8.64 8.78
C THR A 207 4.26 -9.07 7.41
N ILE A 208 3.44 -8.85 6.37
CA ILE A 208 3.78 -9.02 4.96
C ILE A 208 3.45 -7.68 4.31
N THR A 209 4.47 -6.96 3.87
CA THR A 209 4.32 -5.62 3.30
C THR A 209 4.72 -5.65 1.83
N PRO A 210 3.75 -5.71 0.90
CA PRO A 210 4.04 -5.51 -0.51
C PRO A 210 4.64 -4.12 -0.76
N SER A 211 5.52 -4.02 -1.75
CA SER A 211 6.00 -2.73 -2.24
C SER A 211 4.83 -1.89 -2.71
N GLN A 212 4.85 -0.60 -2.37
CA GLN A 212 3.86 0.36 -2.82
C GLN A 212 4.39 1.20 -3.98
N GLN A 213 5.52 0.81 -4.58
CA GLN A 213 6.23 1.62 -5.59
C GLN A 213 6.56 0.85 -6.87
N MET A 214 5.98 -0.34 -7.04
CA MET A 214 6.15 -1.14 -8.25
C MET A 214 4.96 -1.09 -9.21
N TYR A 215 3.99 -0.20 -8.97
CA TYR A 215 2.82 -0.09 -9.84
C TYR A 215 3.18 0.35 -11.26
N GLN A 216 2.45 -0.20 -12.23
CA GLN A 216 2.53 0.11 -13.65
C GLN A 216 1.23 0.75 -14.15
N PRO A 217 1.27 1.52 -15.25
CA PRO A 217 0.05 2.01 -15.89
C PRO A 217 -0.93 0.88 -16.21
N GLY A 218 -2.18 1.03 -15.78
CA GLY A 218 -3.25 0.03 -15.87
C GLY A 218 -3.43 -0.81 -14.60
N ASP A 219 -2.54 -0.72 -13.62
CA ASP A 219 -2.74 -1.38 -12.33
C ASP A 219 -3.90 -0.75 -11.58
N LEU A 220 -4.73 -1.61 -10.99
CA LEU A 220 -5.79 -1.19 -10.09
C LEU A 220 -5.23 -1.11 -8.68
N ILE A 221 -5.51 0.01 -8.03
CA ILE A 221 -5.10 0.26 -6.65
C ILE A 221 -6.27 0.78 -5.83
N TYR A 222 -6.09 0.82 -4.51
CA TYR A 222 -6.98 1.55 -3.62
C TYR A 222 -6.17 2.31 -2.55
N ILE A 223 -6.85 3.28 -1.93
CA ILE A 223 -6.29 4.10 -0.86
C ILE A 223 -6.44 3.39 0.48
N ASP A 224 -5.37 3.22 1.26
CA ASP A 224 -5.53 2.71 2.64
C ASP A 224 -6.33 3.65 3.54
N GLY A 225 -6.90 3.11 4.60
CA GLY A 225 -7.68 3.86 5.57
C GLY A 225 -6.93 4.31 6.82
N ARG A 226 -5.61 4.14 6.91
CA ARG A 226 -4.91 4.27 8.21
C ARG A 226 -4.92 5.69 8.77
N ASP A 227 -4.93 6.69 7.88
CA ASP A 227 -4.96 8.12 8.22
C ASP A 227 -6.28 8.79 7.80
N GLY A 228 -7.32 8.00 7.51
CA GLY A 228 -8.56 8.49 6.95
C GLY A 228 -8.36 9.12 5.56
N ALA A 229 -9.05 10.23 5.28
CA ALA A 229 -9.02 10.84 3.96
C ALA A 229 -7.67 11.53 3.63
N ILE A 230 -7.04 11.07 2.55
CA ILE A 230 -5.72 11.55 2.12
C ILE A 230 -5.81 12.78 1.22
N ASN A 231 -4.68 13.47 1.06
CA ASN A 231 -4.55 14.56 0.10
C ASN A 231 -4.39 14.02 -1.32
N PHE A 232 -5.29 14.41 -2.22
CA PHE A 232 -5.23 14.10 -3.63
C PHE A 232 -5.01 15.38 -4.43
N ARG A 233 -3.93 15.43 -5.21
CA ARG A 233 -3.40 16.68 -5.76
C ARG A 233 -3.75 16.80 -7.24
N SER A 234 -4.18 17.98 -7.68
CA SER A 234 -4.41 18.22 -9.12
C SER A 234 -3.13 18.24 -9.96
N SER A 235 -1.98 18.48 -9.32
CA SER A 235 -0.63 18.37 -9.91
C SER A 235 0.44 18.22 -8.83
N LEU A 236 1.69 17.98 -9.24
CA LEU A 236 2.85 17.93 -8.33
C LEU A 236 3.43 19.31 -7.99
N ALA A 237 2.81 20.41 -8.47
CA ALA A 237 3.25 21.75 -8.12
C ALA A 237 3.07 22.04 -6.60
N PRO A 238 3.92 22.90 -6.00
CA PRO A 238 3.79 23.28 -4.59
C PRO A 238 2.44 23.90 -4.21
N ASN A 239 1.76 24.55 -5.16
CA ASN A 239 0.49 25.24 -4.99
C ASN A 239 -0.68 24.52 -5.68
N ALA A 240 -0.56 23.21 -5.91
CA ALA A 240 -1.64 22.41 -6.48
C ALA A 240 -2.90 22.48 -5.62
N ASP A 241 -4.05 22.41 -6.29
CA ASP A 241 -5.32 22.23 -5.60
C ASP A 241 -5.33 20.83 -4.96
N ILE A 242 -5.80 20.77 -3.71
CA ILE A 242 -5.88 19.53 -2.94
C ILE A 242 -7.34 19.22 -2.69
N THR A 243 -7.78 18.05 -3.15
CA THR A 243 -9.03 17.43 -2.73
C THR A 243 -8.75 16.34 -1.69
N LYS A 244 -9.79 15.94 -0.97
CA LYS A 244 -9.73 14.80 -0.05
C LYS A 244 -10.25 13.57 -0.76
N LEU A 245 -9.45 12.51 -0.74
CA LEU A 245 -9.83 11.21 -1.27
C LEU A 245 -10.10 10.28 -0.09
N ILE A 246 -11.30 9.73 -0.04
CA ILE A 246 -11.72 8.85 1.05
C ILE A 246 -11.01 7.49 0.94
N PRO A 247 -10.77 6.80 2.08
CA PRO A 247 -10.23 5.45 2.09
C PRO A 247 -10.97 4.50 1.16
N TYR A 248 -10.28 3.45 0.71
CA TYR A 248 -10.80 2.39 -0.14
C TYR A 248 -11.35 2.86 -1.50
N THR A 249 -11.10 4.10 -1.91
CA THR A 249 -11.46 4.56 -3.25
C THR A 249 -10.64 3.78 -4.28
N PRO A 250 -11.27 2.99 -5.17
CA PRO A 250 -10.56 2.27 -6.23
C PRO A 250 -10.14 3.24 -7.33
N LEU A 251 -8.91 3.11 -7.82
CA LEU A 251 -8.33 3.94 -8.88
C LEU A 251 -7.48 3.07 -9.82
N GLU A 252 -7.24 3.59 -11.02
CA GLU A 252 -6.28 3.04 -11.97
C GLU A 252 -5.02 3.91 -12.00
N VAL A 253 -3.85 3.28 -12.05
CA VAL A 253 -2.58 3.96 -12.26
C VAL A 253 -2.46 4.38 -13.72
N VAL A 254 -2.23 5.67 -13.97
CA VAL A 254 -2.11 6.23 -15.32
C VAL A 254 -0.66 6.50 -15.69
N ASP A 255 0.13 6.97 -14.73
CA ASP A 255 1.51 7.39 -14.96
C ASP A 255 2.29 7.47 -13.64
N GLY A 256 3.61 7.57 -13.73
CA GLY A 256 4.55 7.54 -12.62
C GLY A 256 5.36 6.25 -12.58
N PRO A 257 6.19 6.06 -11.54
CA PRO A 257 6.36 6.93 -10.36
C PRO A 257 7.01 8.29 -10.68
N PHE A 258 6.70 9.30 -9.86
CA PHE A 258 7.32 10.63 -9.86
C PHE A 258 7.97 10.94 -8.51
N GLU A 259 9.27 11.21 -8.52
CA GLU A 259 10.05 11.35 -7.28
C GLU A 259 10.05 12.76 -6.68
N SER A 260 10.19 12.83 -5.36
CA SER A 260 10.28 14.10 -4.62
C SER A 260 11.73 14.57 -4.46
N SER A 261 11.98 15.87 -4.64
CA SER A 261 13.29 16.47 -4.34
C SER A 261 13.57 16.61 -2.84
N ASN A 262 12.59 16.33 -1.97
CA ASN A 262 12.80 16.29 -0.53
C ASN A 262 13.58 15.03 -0.16
N ILE A 263 14.76 15.21 0.43
CA ILE A 263 15.64 14.11 0.83
C ILE A 263 15.01 13.18 1.88
N ASN A 264 14.00 13.64 2.63
CA ASN A 264 13.34 12.83 3.66
C ASN A 264 12.15 12.02 3.14
N ASN A 265 11.76 12.20 1.87
CA ASN A 265 10.59 11.55 1.28
C ASN A 265 11.04 10.55 0.21
N ASP A 266 11.00 9.27 0.52
CA ASP A 266 11.31 8.18 -0.39
C ASP A 266 10.05 7.51 -0.95
N PHE A 267 8.86 7.94 -0.56
CA PHE A 267 7.64 7.63 -1.32
C PHE A 267 7.64 8.36 -2.67
N SER A 268 6.99 7.77 -3.66
CA SER A 268 6.82 8.35 -5.00
C SER A 268 5.39 8.87 -5.16
N TYR A 269 5.14 9.73 -6.14
CA TYR A 269 3.77 10.07 -6.53
C TYR A 269 3.37 9.27 -7.76
N TYR A 270 2.10 8.87 -7.82
CA TYR A 270 1.49 8.29 -9.01
C TYR A 270 0.37 9.19 -9.50
N LYS A 271 0.23 9.27 -10.83
CA LYS A 271 -0.96 9.84 -11.45
C LYS A 271 -2.03 8.76 -11.50
N LEU A 272 -3.18 9.07 -10.96
CA LEU A 272 -4.28 8.13 -10.78
C LEU A 272 -5.54 8.70 -11.45
N GLU A 273 -6.33 7.82 -12.03
CA GLU A 273 -7.64 8.10 -12.62
C GLU A 273 -8.67 7.21 -11.98
N GLY A 274 -9.82 7.80 -11.70
CA GLY A 274 -10.93 7.15 -11.03
C GLY A 274 -12.23 7.73 -11.57
N ILE A 275 -13.33 7.06 -11.24
CA ILE A 275 -14.62 7.44 -11.82
C ILE A 275 -15.02 8.88 -11.48
N SER A 276 -14.64 9.37 -10.29
CA SER A 276 -14.95 10.71 -9.81
C SER A 276 -13.71 11.54 -9.45
N ALA A 277 -12.49 11.04 -9.69
CA ALA A 277 -11.28 11.67 -9.18
C ALA A 277 -10.07 11.38 -10.08
N ASP A 278 -9.44 12.45 -10.59
CA ASP A 278 -8.19 12.39 -11.34
C ASP A 278 -7.14 13.30 -10.70
N GLY A 279 -5.91 12.81 -10.56
CA GLY A 279 -4.89 13.56 -9.84
C GLY A 279 -3.70 12.72 -9.44
N TYR A 280 -3.01 13.15 -8.38
CA TYR A 280 -1.81 12.52 -7.87
C TYR A 280 -1.94 12.19 -6.38
N ALA A 281 -1.52 10.98 -6.02
CA ALA A 281 -1.40 10.55 -4.62
C ALA A 281 0.01 10.03 -4.35
N SER A 282 0.40 10.06 -3.08
CA SER A 282 1.64 9.44 -2.60
C SER A 282 1.48 7.92 -2.57
N SER A 283 2.51 7.21 -3.04
CA SER A 283 2.67 5.77 -3.01
C SER A 283 2.47 5.19 -1.63
N ALA A 284 2.84 5.95 -0.58
CA ALA A 284 2.65 5.57 0.81
C ALA A 284 1.23 5.05 1.05
N TYR A 285 0.21 5.67 0.46
CA TYR A 285 -1.20 5.34 0.72
C TYR A 285 -1.82 4.34 -0.25
N LEU A 286 -1.04 3.86 -1.23
CA LEU A 286 -1.56 3.03 -2.31
C LEU A 286 -1.37 1.57 -1.96
N ASN A 287 -2.37 0.75 -2.29
CA ASN A 287 -2.31 -0.70 -2.16
C ASN A 287 -2.84 -1.34 -3.44
N GLN A 288 -2.24 -2.45 -3.85
CA GLN A 288 -2.72 -3.24 -4.98
C GLN A 288 -4.16 -3.67 -4.76
N ALA A 289 -5.03 -3.40 -5.72
CA ALA A 289 -6.40 -3.92 -5.73
C ALA A 289 -6.45 -5.28 -6.43
N ASN A 290 -7.26 -6.20 -5.90
CA ASN A 290 -7.56 -7.43 -6.63
C ASN A 290 -8.62 -7.14 -7.72
N GLN A 291 -8.33 -7.56 -8.96
CA GLN A 291 -9.25 -7.46 -10.09
C GLN A 291 -10.60 -8.15 -9.84
N ASP A 292 -10.64 -9.16 -8.95
CA ASP A 292 -11.87 -9.87 -8.56
C ASP A 292 -12.92 -8.93 -7.92
N PHE A 293 -12.51 -7.76 -7.45
CA PHE A 293 -13.40 -6.76 -6.86
C PHE A 293 -13.88 -5.70 -7.87
N THR A 294 -13.58 -5.87 -9.16
CA THR A 294 -14.14 -5.03 -10.22
C THR A 294 -15.54 -5.49 -10.59
N PHE A 295 -16.53 -4.60 -10.41
CA PHE A 295 -17.91 -4.87 -10.77
C PHE A 295 -18.26 -4.24 -12.12
N SER A 296 -19.06 -4.93 -12.91
CA SER A 296 -19.50 -4.49 -14.25
C SER A 296 -20.52 -3.33 -14.23
N ASP A 297 -21.14 -3.06 -13.08
CA ASP A 297 -21.99 -1.89 -12.79
C ASP A 297 -21.24 -0.86 -11.93
N PRO A 298 -20.42 0.01 -12.54
CA PRO A 298 -19.61 0.96 -11.77
C PRO A 298 -20.51 1.97 -11.05
N ILE A 299 -20.33 2.10 -9.73
CA ILE A 299 -20.84 3.27 -9.01
C ILE A 299 -19.83 4.41 -9.18
N THR A 300 -20.33 5.59 -9.50
CA THR A 300 -19.53 6.75 -9.87
C THR A 300 -19.39 7.79 -8.75
N ASP A 301 -19.72 7.42 -7.52
CA ASP A 301 -19.69 8.30 -6.35
C ASP A 301 -19.07 7.58 -5.13
N GLU A 302 -19.16 8.21 -3.95
CA GLU A 302 -18.62 7.70 -2.68
C GLU A 302 -19.00 6.24 -2.36
N ARG A 303 -20.11 5.73 -2.90
CA ARG A 303 -20.50 4.33 -2.68
C ARG A 303 -19.53 3.35 -3.34
N ALA A 304 -18.73 3.76 -4.32
CA ALA A 304 -17.69 2.92 -4.92
C ALA A 304 -16.67 2.47 -3.87
N ALA A 305 -16.20 3.40 -3.03
CA ALA A 305 -15.29 3.11 -1.93
C ALA A 305 -15.94 2.16 -0.91
N ALA A 306 -17.20 2.40 -0.57
CA ALA A 306 -17.96 1.54 0.32
C ALA A 306 -18.11 0.12 -0.21
N LEU A 307 -18.46 -0.03 -1.49
CA LEU A 307 -18.57 -1.35 -2.11
C LEU A 307 -17.24 -2.09 -2.12
N TYR A 308 -16.19 -1.39 -2.51
CA TYR A 308 -14.85 -1.95 -2.57
C TYR A 308 -14.38 -2.39 -1.17
N PHE A 309 -14.58 -1.56 -0.13
CA PHE A 309 -14.32 -1.92 1.26
C PHE A 309 -15.07 -3.19 1.70
N LEU A 310 -16.39 -3.27 1.48
CA LEU A 310 -17.16 -4.44 1.90
C LEU A 310 -16.78 -5.70 1.10
N ALA A 311 -16.42 -5.56 -0.17
CA ALA A 311 -16.02 -6.70 -1.01
C ALA A 311 -14.64 -7.24 -0.61
N MET A 312 -13.68 -6.34 -0.39
CA MET A 312 -12.34 -6.68 0.10
C MET A 312 -12.34 -7.42 1.43
N ASN A 313 -13.24 -7.03 2.33
CA ASN A 313 -13.39 -7.68 3.63
C ASN A 313 -14.35 -8.88 3.58
N GLU A 314 -14.76 -9.32 2.39
CA GLU A 314 -15.66 -10.46 2.15
C GLU A 314 -17.07 -10.31 2.78
N TYR A 315 -17.43 -9.13 3.27
CA TYR A 315 -18.74 -8.84 3.84
C TYR A 315 -19.87 -8.95 2.81
N VAL A 316 -19.56 -8.63 1.54
CA VAL A 316 -20.48 -8.75 0.42
C VAL A 316 -19.84 -9.46 -0.75
N THR A 317 -20.66 -10.14 -1.55
CA THR A 317 -20.26 -10.69 -2.85
C THR A 317 -21.15 -10.12 -3.95
N GLY A 318 -20.58 -9.95 -5.14
CA GLY A 318 -21.34 -9.67 -6.36
C GLY A 318 -22.16 -10.87 -6.83
N PHE A 319 -22.94 -10.67 -7.89
CA PHE A 319 -23.67 -11.69 -8.61
C PHE A 319 -22.76 -12.46 -9.57
N GLN A 320 -23.21 -13.65 -9.98
CA GLN A 320 -22.45 -14.53 -10.90
C GLN A 320 -22.23 -13.92 -12.29
N ASP A 321 -23.01 -12.90 -12.66
CA ASP A 321 -22.87 -12.17 -13.92
C ASP A 321 -21.79 -11.07 -13.86
N GLY A 322 -21.13 -10.90 -12.71
CA GLY A 322 -20.09 -9.89 -12.49
C GLY A 322 -20.63 -8.52 -12.11
N SER A 323 -21.93 -8.35 -11.86
CA SER A 323 -22.49 -7.12 -11.29
C SER A 323 -22.54 -7.19 -9.76
N PHE A 324 -22.42 -6.06 -9.08
CA PHE A 324 -22.66 -5.95 -7.65
C PHE A 324 -24.17 -5.96 -7.31
N GLY A 325 -25.00 -5.48 -8.23
CA GLY A 325 -26.42 -5.27 -7.99
C GLY A 325 -26.70 -4.00 -7.20
N SER A 326 -25.94 -2.93 -7.47
CA SER A 326 -25.88 -1.73 -6.63
C SER A 326 -27.24 -1.11 -6.29
N GLU A 327 -28.15 -1.08 -7.26
CA GLU A 327 -29.48 -0.47 -7.14
C GLU A 327 -30.57 -1.45 -6.68
N GLU A 328 -30.25 -2.74 -6.49
CA GLU A 328 -31.22 -3.73 -6.05
C GLU A 328 -31.56 -3.54 -4.56
N PRO A 329 -32.86 -3.48 -4.20
CA PRO A 329 -33.28 -3.43 -2.80
C PRO A 329 -32.82 -4.65 -2.01
N LEU A 330 -32.37 -4.43 -0.77
CA LEU A 330 -31.93 -5.50 0.12
C LEU A 330 -33.10 -6.19 0.81
N ARG A 331 -33.12 -7.51 0.72
CA ARG A 331 -33.97 -8.36 1.57
C ARG A 331 -33.38 -8.48 2.96
N ARG A 332 -34.25 -8.70 3.94
CA ARG A 332 -33.87 -8.84 5.35
C ARG A 332 -32.94 -10.05 5.58
N GLU A 333 -33.08 -11.12 4.81
CA GLU A 333 -32.15 -12.26 4.87
C GLU A 333 -30.74 -11.93 4.36
N HIS A 334 -30.61 -11.06 3.35
CA HIS A 334 -29.29 -10.59 2.90
C HIS A 334 -28.61 -9.73 3.97
N VAL A 335 -29.38 -8.90 4.67
CA VAL A 335 -28.87 -8.08 5.79
C VAL A 335 -28.37 -8.96 6.93
N ALA A 336 -29.08 -10.05 7.25
CA ALA A 336 -28.62 -11.00 8.27
C ALA A 336 -27.25 -11.60 7.93
N VAL A 337 -27.05 -11.99 6.67
CA VAL A 337 -25.75 -12.53 6.20
C VAL A 337 -24.64 -11.49 6.28
N ILE A 338 -24.92 -10.24 5.87
CA ILE A 338 -23.91 -9.17 5.92
C ILE A 338 -23.53 -8.88 7.38
N LEU A 339 -24.50 -8.81 8.30
CA LEU A 339 -24.23 -8.62 9.73
C LEU A 339 -23.42 -9.78 10.33
N ASP A 340 -23.73 -11.03 9.94
CA ASP A 340 -23.01 -12.21 10.44
C ASP A 340 -21.54 -12.17 10.04
N ARG A 341 -21.25 -11.76 8.80
CA ARG A 341 -19.87 -11.63 8.30
C ARG A 341 -19.09 -10.49 8.94
N ILE A 342 -19.76 -9.38 9.27
CA ILE A 342 -19.10 -8.22 9.88
C ILE A 342 -18.87 -8.45 11.37
N LEU A 343 -19.89 -8.94 12.08
CA LEU A 343 -19.90 -9.01 13.54
C LEU A 343 -19.43 -10.36 14.09
N ASP A 344 -19.24 -11.36 13.23
CA ASP A 344 -19.00 -12.76 13.60
C ASP A 344 -19.99 -13.21 14.69
N MET A 345 -21.29 -13.15 14.36
CA MET A 345 -22.34 -13.24 15.36
C MET A 345 -22.35 -14.60 16.05
N GLU A 346 -22.24 -14.56 17.37
CA GLU A 346 -22.30 -15.76 18.21
C GLU A 346 -23.74 -16.16 18.54
N MET A 347 -23.98 -17.47 18.61
CA MET A 347 -25.27 -18.05 18.99
C MET A 347 -25.07 -19.45 19.62
N PRO A 348 -25.71 -19.75 20.77
CA PRO A 348 -25.67 -21.08 21.36
C PRO A 348 -26.18 -22.16 20.40
N SER A 349 -25.53 -23.32 20.36
CA SER A 349 -25.91 -24.43 19.47
C SER A 349 -27.29 -25.03 19.76
N ASP A 350 -27.84 -24.78 20.95
CA ASP A 350 -29.16 -25.20 21.39
C ASP A 350 -30.22 -24.10 21.29
N TYR A 351 -29.89 -22.96 20.68
CA TYR A 351 -30.87 -21.92 20.39
C TYR A 351 -31.87 -22.40 19.33
N GLU A 352 -33.16 -22.25 19.63
CA GLU A 352 -34.24 -22.44 18.67
C GLU A 352 -34.79 -21.07 18.27
N MET A 353 -34.83 -20.81 16.96
CA MET A 353 -35.42 -19.59 16.40
C MET A 353 -36.88 -19.45 16.86
N GLN A 354 -37.25 -18.27 17.34
CA GLN A 354 -38.59 -17.99 17.86
C GLN A 354 -39.53 -17.52 16.74
N ALA A 355 -39.00 -16.90 15.69
CA ALA A 355 -39.76 -16.53 14.51
C ALA A 355 -40.33 -17.76 13.80
N ASP A 356 -41.63 -17.70 13.48
CA ASP A 356 -42.37 -18.78 12.81
C ASP A 356 -42.42 -18.65 11.27
N ASP A 357 -41.78 -17.62 10.73
CA ASP A 357 -41.83 -17.24 9.31
C ASP A 357 -40.55 -17.54 8.52
N VAL A 358 -39.66 -18.37 9.08
CA VAL A 358 -38.45 -18.86 8.41
C VAL A 358 -38.46 -20.38 8.37
N SER A 359 -38.30 -20.94 7.17
CA SER A 359 -38.12 -22.39 6.96
C SER A 359 -36.71 -22.81 7.35
N GLU A 360 -36.55 -23.95 8.04
CA GLU A 360 -35.24 -24.58 8.30
C GLU A 360 -34.43 -24.87 7.01
N ASN A 361 -35.09 -24.99 5.86
CA ASN A 361 -34.43 -25.16 4.57
C ASN A 361 -34.05 -23.84 3.88
N ASN A 362 -34.24 -22.68 4.54
CA ASN A 362 -33.78 -21.41 4.00
C ASN A 362 -32.24 -21.43 3.96
N PRO A 363 -31.60 -21.14 2.81
CA PRO A 363 -30.13 -21.11 2.72
C PRO A 363 -29.47 -20.12 3.69
N TYR A 364 -30.22 -19.12 4.17
CA TYR A 364 -29.77 -18.10 5.12
C TYR A 364 -30.27 -18.34 6.56
N TYR A 365 -30.75 -19.55 6.87
CA TYR A 365 -31.37 -19.87 8.16
C TYR A 365 -30.44 -19.56 9.35
N ASP A 366 -29.16 -19.95 9.25
CA ASP A 366 -28.18 -19.76 10.32
C ASP A 366 -27.95 -18.27 10.65
N ALA A 367 -27.64 -17.46 9.64
CA ALA A 367 -27.48 -16.01 9.80
C ALA A 367 -28.75 -15.33 10.33
N LEU A 368 -29.93 -15.77 9.88
CA LEU A 368 -31.21 -15.28 10.38
C LEU A 368 -31.43 -15.64 11.86
N ALA A 369 -31.07 -16.85 12.29
CA ALA A 369 -31.19 -17.29 13.67
C ALA A 369 -30.26 -16.48 14.59
N LYS A 370 -29.01 -16.31 14.17
CA LYS A 370 -28.03 -15.47 14.87
C LYS A 370 -28.49 -14.02 14.97
N ALA A 371 -29.02 -13.44 13.89
CA ALA A 371 -29.53 -12.08 13.88
C ALA A 371 -30.77 -11.90 14.79
N GLU A 372 -31.62 -12.93 14.92
CA GLU A 372 -32.73 -12.93 15.89
C GLU A 372 -32.21 -13.04 17.32
N TYR A 373 -31.31 -13.99 17.59
CA TYR A 373 -30.74 -14.22 18.92
C TYR A 373 -30.04 -12.97 19.46
N ASN A 374 -29.22 -12.32 18.64
CA ASN A 374 -28.52 -11.07 18.99
C ASN A 374 -29.46 -9.84 18.98
N GLY A 375 -30.73 -10.02 18.60
CA GLY A 375 -31.74 -8.96 18.65
C GLY A 375 -31.57 -7.89 17.58
N TYR A 376 -30.86 -8.17 16.48
CA TYR A 376 -30.66 -7.24 15.36
C TYR A 376 -31.82 -7.30 14.36
N LEU A 377 -32.40 -8.47 14.15
CA LEU A 377 -33.63 -8.67 13.36
C LEU A 377 -34.70 -9.38 14.21
N GLY A 378 -35.93 -9.46 13.71
CA GLY A 378 -37.00 -10.20 14.38
C GLY A 378 -37.72 -9.47 15.51
N VAL A 379 -37.34 -8.23 15.84
CA VAL A 379 -38.03 -7.43 16.87
C VAL A 379 -39.51 -7.25 16.51
N GLY A 380 -40.39 -7.77 17.36
CA GLY A 380 -41.83 -7.87 17.09
C GLY A 380 -42.32 -9.26 16.67
N GLY A 381 -41.45 -10.27 16.68
CA GLY A 381 -41.78 -11.71 16.58
C GLY A 381 -41.76 -12.31 15.18
N LYS A 382 -41.35 -11.55 14.15
CA LYS A 382 -41.22 -12.05 12.77
C LYS A 382 -39.96 -11.53 12.10
N LEU A 383 -39.26 -12.39 11.37
CA LEU A 383 -38.04 -12.03 10.67
C LEU A 383 -38.32 -11.47 9.27
N ARG A 384 -39.35 -11.97 8.60
CA ARG A 384 -39.80 -11.58 7.26
C ARG A 384 -38.65 -11.61 6.24
N PRO A 385 -37.99 -12.77 6.06
CA PRO A 385 -36.70 -12.86 5.37
C PRO A 385 -36.75 -12.33 3.92
N GLN A 386 -37.90 -12.47 3.26
CA GLN A 386 -38.11 -12.09 1.86
C GLN A 386 -38.62 -10.65 1.66
N GLU A 387 -38.95 -9.92 2.73
CA GLU A 387 -39.33 -8.51 2.62
C GLU A 387 -38.09 -7.63 2.43
N TYR A 388 -38.25 -6.52 1.72
CA TYR A 388 -37.21 -5.51 1.60
C TYR A 388 -37.07 -4.69 2.88
N LEU A 389 -35.85 -4.25 3.17
CA LEU A 389 -35.54 -3.45 4.34
C LEU A 389 -35.77 -1.96 4.02
N THR A 390 -36.65 -1.31 4.77
CA THR A 390 -36.86 0.15 4.62
C THR A 390 -35.78 0.96 5.34
N ARG A 391 -35.60 2.22 4.98
CA ARG A 391 -34.65 3.14 5.62
C ARG A 391 -34.84 3.24 7.13
N SER A 392 -36.08 3.39 7.61
CA SER A 392 -36.37 3.35 9.04
C SER A 392 -35.92 2.03 9.67
N GLN A 393 -36.28 0.89 9.09
CA GLN A 393 -35.90 -0.40 9.67
C GLN A 393 -34.38 -0.59 9.68
N MET A 394 -33.68 -0.14 8.64
CA MET A 394 -32.23 -0.12 8.56
C MET A 394 -31.63 0.69 9.69
N ALA A 395 -32.15 1.89 9.98
CA ALA A 395 -31.64 2.69 11.10
C ALA A 395 -31.71 1.97 12.44
N SER A 396 -32.85 1.33 12.73
CA SER A 396 -32.99 0.52 13.94
C SER A 396 -32.06 -0.70 13.94
N VAL A 397 -31.76 -1.30 12.79
CA VAL A 397 -30.81 -2.43 12.70
C VAL A 397 -29.40 -1.96 13.00
N LEU A 398 -28.92 -0.91 12.33
CA LEU A 398 -27.56 -0.40 12.51
C LEU A 398 -27.30 0.06 13.94
N VAL A 399 -28.18 0.85 14.54
CA VAL A 399 -28.02 1.32 15.92
C VAL A 399 -27.95 0.17 16.92
N ARG A 400 -28.70 -0.93 16.70
CA ARG A 400 -28.60 -2.11 17.57
C ARG A 400 -27.32 -2.93 17.33
N ALA A 401 -26.93 -3.07 16.07
CA ALA A 401 -25.79 -3.88 15.66
C ALA A 401 -24.44 -3.23 15.98
N PHE A 402 -24.36 -1.91 15.86
CA PHE A 402 -23.12 -1.13 15.92
C PHE A 402 -23.17 -0.03 16.99
N ASP A 403 -23.96 -0.21 18.06
CA ASP A 403 -24.12 0.75 19.16
C ASP A 403 -22.78 1.29 19.68
N ALA A 404 -21.77 0.43 19.80
CA ALA A 404 -20.43 0.78 20.25
C ALA A 404 -19.67 1.76 19.35
N TYR A 405 -20.11 1.95 18.10
CA TYR A 405 -19.51 2.86 17.13
C TYR A 405 -20.17 4.24 17.12
N TYR A 406 -21.37 4.38 17.70
CA TYR A 406 -22.14 5.62 17.62
C TYR A 406 -22.04 6.42 18.91
N GLN A 407 -21.84 7.72 18.75
CA GLN A 407 -21.94 8.67 19.85
C GLN A 407 -23.41 8.98 20.14
N GLU A 408 -23.71 9.13 21.42
CA GLU A 408 -25.03 9.59 21.87
C GLU A 408 -25.29 11.02 21.37
N PRO A 409 -26.44 11.29 20.71
CA PRO A 409 -26.76 12.61 20.22
C PRO A 409 -26.79 13.67 21.33
N THR A 410 -26.05 14.75 21.14
CA THR A 410 -26.12 15.91 22.05
C THR A 410 -27.20 16.92 21.64
N GLU A 411 -27.76 16.76 20.45
CA GLU A 411 -28.86 17.57 19.94
C GLU A 411 -29.82 16.74 19.08
N ASP A 412 -31.04 17.25 18.95
CA ASP A 412 -32.13 16.67 18.17
C ASP A 412 -32.21 17.35 16.81
N HIS A 413 -32.24 16.56 15.72
CA HIS A 413 -32.52 17.06 14.38
C HIS A 413 -34.01 16.94 14.05
N VAL A 414 -34.61 17.98 13.47
CA VAL A 414 -36.01 17.96 13.05
C VAL A 414 -36.09 17.78 11.55
N PHE A 415 -36.44 16.58 11.11
CA PHE A 415 -36.56 16.24 9.69
C PHE A 415 -37.78 16.89 9.01
N GLU A 416 -37.67 17.21 7.72
CA GLU A 416 -38.78 17.73 6.92
C GLU A 416 -39.99 16.76 6.90
N ASP A 417 -39.72 15.45 6.93
CA ASP A 417 -40.71 14.38 6.94
C ASP A 417 -40.87 13.68 8.30
N GLN A 418 -40.55 14.37 9.41
CA GLN A 418 -40.65 13.88 10.79
C GLN A 418 -41.96 13.12 11.08
N SER A 419 -43.09 13.59 10.54
CA SER A 419 -44.41 12.96 10.76
C SER A 419 -44.55 11.54 10.18
N SER A 420 -43.66 11.14 9.27
CA SER A 420 -43.61 9.81 8.67
C SER A 420 -42.65 8.86 9.40
N ILE A 421 -41.88 9.38 10.37
CA ILE A 421 -40.85 8.64 11.09
C ILE A 421 -41.45 8.03 12.36
N TRP A 422 -41.51 6.70 12.43
CA TRP A 422 -42.03 5.96 13.60
C TRP A 422 -40.94 5.62 14.63
N ASN A 423 -39.67 5.66 14.23
CA ASN A 423 -38.49 5.33 15.04
C ASN A 423 -37.47 6.47 15.01
N TYR A 424 -37.89 7.62 15.52
CA TYR A 424 -37.09 8.84 15.51
C TYR A 424 -35.69 8.65 16.13
N GLU A 425 -35.61 8.03 17.32
CA GLU A 425 -34.36 7.90 18.08
C GLU A 425 -33.22 7.28 17.26
N PRO A 426 -33.35 6.05 16.68
CA PRO A 426 -32.29 5.50 15.83
C PRO A 426 -31.90 6.37 14.63
N ILE A 427 -32.86 7.06 14.02
CA ILE A 427 -32.60 7.92 12.86
C ILE A 427 -31.83 9.17 13.28
N ASN A 428 -32.17 9.77 14.42
CA ASN A 428 -31.44 10.89 14.98
C ASN A 428 -30.01 10.49 15.36
N THR A 429 -29.82 9.29 15.93
CA THR A 429 -28.47 8.74 16.20
C THR A 429 -27.63 8.64 14.93
N LEU A 430 -28.18 8.06 13.85
CA LEU A 430 -27.45 7.95 12.59
C LEU A 430 -27.18 9.31 11.93
N TYR A 431 -28.08 10.28 12.08
CA TYR A 431 -27.88 11.63 11.52
C TYR A 431 -26.82 12.41 12.28
N PHE A 432 -26.84 12.34 13.62
CA PHE A 432 -25.85 12.98 14.48
C PHE A 432 -24.42 12.47 14.23
N ASN A 433 -24.28 11.18 13.92
CA ASN A 433 -23.00 10.54 13.59
C ASN A 433 -22.69 10.59 12.08
N GLU A 434 -23.39 11.42 11.30
CA GLU A 434 -23.17 11.61 9.85
C GLU A 434 -23.30 10.35 8.97
N ILE A 435 -23.77 9.23 9.53
CA ILE A 435 -24.04 7.98 8.80
C ILE A 435 -25.10 8.24 7.71
N THR A 436 -26.12 9.04 8.02
CA THR A 436 -27.10 9.55 7.06
C THR A 436 -27.16 11.06 7.09
N ILE A 437 -27.05 11.70 5.94
CA ILE A 437 -27.15 13.16 5.78
C ILE A 437 -28.43 13.60 5.04
N ALA A 438 -29.32 12.66 4.74
CA ALA A 438 -30.52 12.93 3.95
C ALA A 438 -31.64 13.58 4.78
N ASP A 439 -32.15 14.72 4.30
CA ASP A 439 -33.35 15.40 4.79
C ASP A 439 -34.15 15.96 3.59
N PRO A 440 -35.41 15.54 3.33
CA PRO A 440 -36.21 14.57 4.09
C PRO A 440 -35.57 13.18 4.18
N TYR A 441 -35.79 12.49 5.30
CA TYR A 441 -35.14 11.21 5.58
C TYR A 441 -35.68 10.06 4.71
N ARG A 442 -36.95 10.12 4.30
CA ARG A 442 -37.65 9.12 3.48
C ARG A 442 -37.74 7.74 4.16
N PRO A 443 -38.36 7.63 5.36
CA PRO A 443 -38.31 6.43 6.21
C PRO A 443 -38.87 5.14 5.59
N ASN A 444 -39.75 5.27 4.59
CA ASN A 444 -40.48 4.16 3.99
C ASN A 444 -39.91 3.69 2.64
N GLU A 445 -38.85 4.33 2.14
CA GLU A 445 -38.17 3.84 0.93
C GLU A 445 -37.32 2.62 1.27
N ASP A 446 -37.25 1.68 0.34
CA ASP A 446 -36.40 0.50 0.44
C ASP A 446 -34.92 0.90 0.28
N VAL A 447 -34.04 0.25 1.03
CA VAL A 447 -32.59 0.50 0.98
C VAL A 447 -31.98 -0.38 -0.09
N THR A 448 -31.23 0.22 -1.02
CA THR A 448 -30.47 -0.52 -2.03
C THR A 448 -29.20 -1.13 -1.43
N ARG A 449 -28.63 -2.12 -2.13
CA ARG A 449 -27.35 -2.74 -1.74
C ARG A 449 -26.24 -1.71 -1.56
N SER A 450 -26.11 -0.75 -2.49
CA SER A 450 -25.07 0.28 -2.44
C SER A 450 -25.29 1.29 -1.30
N GLN A 451 -26.54 1.65 -1.00
CA GLN A 451 -26.85 2.51 0.13
C GLN A 451 -26.53 1.83 1.46
N PHE A 452 -26.88 0.55 1.62
CA PHE A 452 -26.55 -0.19 2.83
C PHE A 452 -25.04 -0.34 3.01
N ALA A 453 -24.30 -0.63 1.94
CA ALA A 453 -22.85 -0.66 1.96
C ALA A 453 -22.25 0.68 2.40
N LEU A 454 -22.79 1.80 1.89
CA LEU A 454 -22.36 3.14 2.31
C LEU A 454 -22.59 3.38 3.81
N PHE A 455 -23.73 2.97 4.36
CA PHE A 455 -23.98 3.13 5.80
C PHE A 455 -23.04 2.28 6.66
N ILE A 456 -22.73 1.06 6.23
CA ILE A 456 -21.74 0.20 6.91
C ILE A 456 -20.34 0.84 6.81
N TYR A 457 -19.95 1.30 5.62
CA TYR A 457 -18.67 1.97 5.41
C TYR A 457 -18.52 3.19 6.33
N ARG A 458 -19.51 4.07 6.37
CA ARG A 458 -19.52 5.22 7.29
C ARG A 458 -19.51 4.85 8.76
N THR A 459 -19.94 3.63 9.11
CA THR A 459 -19.92 3.16 10.50
C THR A 459 -18.56 2.61 10.90
N LEU A 460 -17.85 1.99 9.97
CA LEU A 460 -16.62 1.24 10.24
C LEU A 460 -15.34 1.97 9.83
N VAL A 461 -15.44 2.99 8.97
CA VAL A 461 -14.30 3.67 8.34
C VAL A 461 -14.28 5.18 8.60
N GLU A 462 -15.44 5.83 8.59
CA GLU A 462 -15.59 7.26 8.91
C GLU A 462 -15.96 7.43 10.39
#